data_AF-A0A5C5YSL7-F1
#
_entry.id   AF-A0A5C5YSL7-F1
#
_cell.length_a   1.000
_cell.length_b   1.000
_cell.length_c   1.000
_cell.angle_alpha   90.00
_cell.angle_beta   90.00
_cell.angle_gamma   90.00
#
_symmetry.space_group_name_H-M   'P 1'
#
loop_
_entity.id
_entity.type
_entity.pdbx_description
1 polymer ?
#
loop_
_entity_poly.entity_id
_entity_poly.type
_entity_poly.pdbx_seq_one_letter_code
_entity_poly.pdbx_strand_id
1 'polypeptide(L)'
;MLVPRHADDALSTRRFQSSLRTMLLAVTCVALGVAFGFAIVVLIAAALGVVYSIRRRRADWAIGIVVGLAVITSTGVGSSVQVRLDTGDQRVCYWGIPAYYRLMPPEVRRTLASLEDEEAPNRWVWCATQVGSNNADAMVHRFYRCAAVWVSEDREVAKLIVRDLADYLRKTHATQGLPDCSPMLWPDVVEVGEDFADGTVVVGWASMPEVQRYLAAKGRTPQD
;
A
#
# COMPACT_ATOMS: atom_id res chain seq x y z
N MET A 1 -28.81 -52.80 39.40
CA MET A 1 -29.03 -51.75 38.39
C MET A 1 -27.70 -51.49 37.69
N LEU A 2 -27.54 -51.97 36.46
CA LEU A 2 -26.36 -51.74 35.62
C LEU A 2 -26.64 -50.50 34.76
N VAL A 3 -25.94 -49.39 35.04
CA VAL A 3 -25.98 -48.19 34.20
C VAL A 3 -25.16 -48.46 32.93
N PRO A 4 -25.68 -48.24 31.72
CA PRO A 4 -24.97 -48.57 30.49
C PRO A 4 -23.87 -47.53 30.21
N ARG A 5 -22.61 -47.95 30.34
CA ARG A 5 -21.39 -47.18 30.02
C ARG A 5 -21.24 -46.76 28.54
N HIS A 6 -22.11 -47.22 27.64
CA HIS A 6 -21.94 -46.99 26.20
C HIS A 6 -22.52 -45.67 25.66
N ALA A 7 -23.32 -44.94 26.44
CA ALA A 7 -23.91 -43.67 25.99
C ALA A 7 -22.90 -42.50 26.00
N ASP A 8 -21.95 -42.51 26.95
CA ASP A 8 -20.98 -41.43 27.12
C ASP A 8 -19.90 -41.44 26.04
N ASP A 9 -19.45 -42.62 25.61
CA ASP A 9 -18.47 -42.75 24.52
C ASP A 9 -19.03 -42.22 23.19
N ALA A 10 -20.27 -42.56 22.84
CA ALA A 10 -20.90 -42.10 21.61
C ALA A 10 -21.09 -40.57 21.55
N LEU A 11 -21.36 -39.94 22.70
CA LEU A 11 -21.44 -38.47 22.83
C LEU A 11 -20.07 -37.81 22.73
N SER A 12 -19.03 -38.41 23.29
CA SER A 12 -17.66 -37.92 23.20
C SER A 12 -17.14 -37.95 21.75
N THR A 13 -17.39 -39.05 21.03
CA THR A 13 -16.95 -39.24 19.64
C THR A 13 -17.68 -38.28 18.69
N ARG A 14 -18.97 -38.01 18.92
CA ARG A 14 -19.72 -37.00 18.15
C ARG A 14 -19.22 -35.58 18.39
N ARG A 15 -18.89 -35.22 19.64
CA ARG A 15 -18.31 -33.91 19.97
C ARG A 15 -16.93 -33.74 19.35
N PHE A 16 -16.09 -34.77 19.41
CA PHE A 16 -14.76 -34.77 18.82
C PHE A 16 -14.81 -34.63 17.29
N GLN A 17 -15.67 -35.40 16.61
CA GLN A 17 -15.87 -35.28 15.17
C GLN A 17 -16.45 -33.92 14.76
N SER A 18 -17.33 -33.33 15.59
CA SER A 18 -17.83 -31.97 15.35
C SER A 18 -16.70 -30.95 15.42
N SER A 19 -15.85 -31.00 16.46
CA SER A 19 -14.71 -30.10 16.64
C SER A 19 -13.67 -30.24 15.52
N LEU A 20 -13.42 -31.47 15.06
CA LEU A 20 -12.49 -31.75 13.95
C LEU A 20 -13.00 -31.13 12.63
N ARG A 21 -14.30 -31.20 12.36
CA ARG A 21 -14.92 -30.60 11.17
C ARG A 21 -14.86 -29.07 11.20
N THR A 22 -15.08 -28.44 12.35
CA THR A 22 -14.93 -26.98 12.49
C THR A 22 -13.48 -26.55 12.32
N MET A 23 -12.53 -27.30 12.85
CA MET A 23 -11.10 -27.03 12.65
C MET A 23 -10.69 -27.15 11.18
N LEU A 24 -11.09 -28.23 10.49
CA LEU A 24 -10.77 -28.41 9.08
C LEU A 24 -11.37 -27.31 8.20
N LEU A 25 -12.62 -26.91 8.48
CA LEU A 25 -13.26 -25.80 7.78
C LEU A 25 -12.50 -24.48 8.00
N ALA A 26 -12.10 -24.18 9.25
CA ALA A 26 -11.34 -22.99 9.58
C ALA A 26 -9.98 -22.95 8.85
N VAL A 27 -9.24 -24.07 8.84
CA VAL A 27 -7.96 -24.18 8.13
C VAL A 27 -8.14 -24.02 6.61
N THR A 28 -9.23 -24.56 6.05
CA THR A 28 -9.52 -24.47 4.62
C THR A 28 -9.92 -23.05 4.22
N CYS A 29 -10.70 -22.36 5.04
CA CYS A 29 -11.02 -20.95 4.87
C CYS A 29 -9.75 -20.09 4.93
N VAL A 30 -8.86 -20.30 5.90
CA VAL A 30 -7.59 -19.55 5.98
C VAL A 30 -6.73 -19.79 4.73
N ALA A 31 -6.61 -21.05 4.28
CA ALA A 31 -5.84 -21.39 3.07
C ALA A 31 -6.42 -20.75 1.79
N LEU A 32 -7.75 -20.75 1.64
CA LEU A 32 -8.43 -20.09 0.52
C LEU A 32 -8.32 -18.56 0.59
N GLY A 33 -8.26 -17.98 1.79
CA GLY A 33 -8.16 -16.54 2.00
C GLY A 33 -6.80 -16.00 1.59
N VAL A 34 -5.76 -16.83 1.71
CA VAL A 34 -4.41 -16.55 1.22
C VAL A 34 -4.32 -16.68 -0.31
N ALA A 35 -5.12 -17.56 -0.94
CA ALA A 35 -5.01 -17.87 -2.37
C ALA A 35 -5.91 -17.01 -3.29
N PHE A 36 -7.11 -16.61 -2.86
CA PHE A 36 -8.13 -16.01 -3.74
C PHE A 36 -8.63 -14.61 -3.33
N GLY A 37 -7.93 -13.98 -2.39
CA GLY A 37 -8.32 -12.68 -1.85
C GLY A 37 -9.24 -12.86 -0.64
N PHE A 38 -8.79 -12.32 0.49
CA PHE A 38 -9.38 -12.45 1.82
C PHE A 38 -10.90 -12.14 1.86
N ALA A 39 -11.38 -11.26 0.97
CA ALA A 39 -12.78 -10.86 0.87
C ALA A 39 -13.75 -12.01 0.52
N ILE A 40 -13.39 -12.92 -0.39
CA ILE A 40 -14.27 -14.02 -0.82
C ILE A 40 -14.46 -15.03 0.33
N VAL A 41 -13.40 -15.31 1.07
CA VAL A 41 -13.46 -16.21 2.22
C VAL A 41 -14.26 -15.63 3.37
N VAL A 42 -14.11 -14.33 3.65
CA VAL A 42 -14.93 -13.66 4.68
C VAL A 42 -16.41 -13.71 4.30
N LEU A 43 -16.75 -13.50 3.03
CA LEU A 43 -18.14 -13.61 2.54
C LEU A 43 -18.70 -15.04 2.63
N ILE A 44 -17.91 -16.06 2.27
CA ILE A 44 -18.33 -17.47 2.37
C ILE A 44 -18.50 -17.88 3.83
N ALA A 45 -17.55 -17.54 4.69
CA ALA A 45 -17.65 -17.77 6.13
C ALA A 45 -18.86 -17.05 6.73
N ALA A 46 -19.20 -15.86 6.20
CA ALA A 46 -20.35 -15.11 6.63
C ALA A 46 -21.68 -15.77 6.26
N ALA A 47 -21.81 -16.18 4.99
CA ALA A 47 -22.98 -16.90 4.51
C ALA A 47 -23.18 -18.21 5.28
N LEU A 48 -22.10 -18.97 5.52
CA LEU A 48 -22.16 -20.20 6.30
C LEU A 48 -22.51 -19.95 7.77
N GLY A 49 -21.98 -18.87 8.37
CA GLY A 49 -22.32 -18.43 9.72
C GLY A 49 -23.81 -18.14 9.87
N VAL A 50 -24.39 -17.39 8.94
CA VAL A 50 -25.83 -17.06 8.89
C VAL A 50 -26.69 -18.31 8.71
N VAL A 51 -26.34 -19.20 7.79
CA VAL A 51 -27.10 -20.45 7.55
C VAL A 51 -27.05 -21.37 8.79
N TYR A 52 -25.90 -21.42 9.48
CA TYR A 52 -25.73 -22.24 10.67
C TYR A 52 -26.49 -21.68 11.89
N SER A 53 -26.48 -20.36 12.10
CA SER A 53 -27.20 -19.70 13.21
C SER A 53 -28.72 -19.78 13.05
N ILE A 54 -29.24 -19.64 11.82
CA ILE A 54 -30.68 -19.84 11.52
C ILE A 54 -31.14 -21.24 11.94
N ARG A 55 -30.31 -22.28 11.73
CA ARG A 55 -30.63 -23.66 12.10
C ARG A 55 -30.60 -23.94 13.60
N ARG A 56 -29.87 -23.16 14.41
CA ARG A 56 -29.61 -23.50 15.83
C ARG A 56 -30.36 -22.64 16.86
N ARG A 57 -31.15 -21.65 16.46
CA ARG A 57 -31.89 -20.73 17.37
C ARG A 57 -31.04 -20.19 18.55
N ARG A 58 -29.73 -20.10 18.36
CA ARG A 58 -28.76 -19.54 19.30
C ARG A 58 -27.61 -18.95 18.49
N ALA A 59 -27.21 -17.75 18.90
CA ALA A 59 -26.02 -16.99 18.49
C ALA A 59 -26.25 -15.81 17.52
N ASP A 60 -27.07 -14.85 17.95
CA ASP A 60 -27.13 -13.50 17.35
C ASP A 60 -25.75 -12.81 17.36
N TRP A 61 -24.92 -13.11 18.36
CA TRP A 61 -23.56 -12.59 18.49
C TRP A 61 -22.60 -13.09 17.40
N ALA A 62 -22.78 -14.31 16.90
CA ALA A 62 -21.90 -14.88 15.87
C ALA A 62 -22.13 -14.22 14.50
N ILE A 63 -23.39 -13.91 14.17
CA ILE A 63 -23.73 -13.10 13.01
C ILE A 63 -23.14 -11.70 13.16
N GLY A 64 -23.23 -11.09 14.34
CA GLY A 64 -22.64 -9.77 14.62
C GLY A 64 -21.12 -9.71 14.40
N ILE A 65 -20.37 -10.72 14.87
CA ILE A 65 -18.91 -10.80 14.66
C ILE A 65 -18.57 -10.94 13.17
N VAL A 66 -19.30 -11.81 12.47
CA VAL A 66 -19.11 -12.08 11.06
C VAL A 66 -19.41 -10.85 10.20
N VAL A 67 -20.55 -10.19 10.43
CA VAL A 67 -20.92 -8.97 9.71
C VAL A 67 -19.96 -7.85 10.07
N GLY A 68 -19.55 -7.73 11.33
CA GLY A 68 -18.52 -6.78 11.77
C GLY A 68 -17.20 -6.97 11.03
N LEU A 69 -16.69 -8.21 10.95
CA LEU A 69 -15.48 -8.52 10.19
C LEU A 69 -15.65 -8.23 8.68
N ALA A 70 -16.79 -8.61 8.09
CA ALA A 70 -17.09 -8.31 6.70
C ALA A 70 -17.07 -6.80 6.41
N VAL A 71 -17.72 -6.00 7.27
CA VAL A 71 -17.73 -4.54 7.18
C VAL A 71 -16.34 -3.95 7.37
N ILE A 72 -15.56 -4.42 8.35
CA ILE A 72 -14.18 -3.97 8.58
C ILE A 72 -13.30 -4.26 7.36
N THR A 73 -13.46 -5.44 6.73
CA THR A 73 -12.69 -5.81 5.53
C THR A 73 -13.17 -5.10 4.25
N SER A 74 -14.47 -4.80 4.13
CA SER A 74 -15.04 -4.18 2.93
C SER A 74 -14.91 -2.67 2.89
N THR A 75 -14.78 -2.02 4.05
CA THR A 75 -14.65 -0.55 4.16
C THR A 75 -13.24 -0.04 3.91
N GLY A 76 -12.25 -0.92 3.71
CA GLY A 76 -10.84 -0.53 3.56
C GLY A 76 -10.24 0.10 4.83
N VAL A 77 -10.96 0.05 5.96
CA VAL A 77 -10.46 0.50 7.26
C VAL A 77 -9.20 -0.30 7.61
N GLY A 78 -8.15 0.40 8.03
CA GLY A 78 -6.84 -0.20 8.30
C GLY A 78 -5.95 -0.38 7.07
N SER A 79 -6.38 0.03 5.87
CA SER A 79 -5.55 -0.02 4.66
C SER A 79 -4.69 1.23 4.55
N SER A 80 -3.39 1.04 4.41
CA SER A 80 -2.40 2.11 4.28
C SER A 80 -1.49 1.88 3.09
N VAL A 81 -1.06 2.95 2.45
CA VAL A 81 -0.01 2.93 1.45
C VAL A 81 1.28 3.34 2.15
N GLN A 82 2.32 2.55 1.95
CA GLN A 82 3.68 2.86 2.39
C GLN A 82 4.57 2.99 1.16
N VAL A 83 5.58 3.86 1.27
CA VAL A 83 6.53 4.15 0.19
C VAL A 83 7.96 4.05 0.70
N ARG A 84 8.87 3.59 -0.15
CA ARG A 84 10.31 3.56 0.13
C ARG A 84 10.93 4.86 -0.38
N LEU A 85 11.52 5.64 0.52
CA LEU A 85 11.95 7.02 0.21
C LEU A 85 13.15 7.11 -0.74
N ASP A 86 13.95 6.07 -0.81
CA ASP A 86 15.14 5.99 -1.68
C ASP A 86 14.79 5.72 -3.15
N THR A 87 13.60 5.19 -3.43
CA THR A 87 13.28 4.60 -4.73
C THR A 87 11.85 4.81 -5.20
N GLY A 88 10.96 5.32 -4.35
CA GLY A 88 9.55 5.50 -4.68
C GLY A 88 8.76 4.19 -4.79
N ASP A 89 9.35 3.04 -4.45
CA ASP A 89 8.65 1.76 -4.39
C ASP A 89 7.45 1.88 -3.43
N GLN A 90 6.31 1.32 -3.79
CA GLN A 90 5.09 1.38 -2.99
C GLN A 90 4.65 0.00 -2.52
N ARG A 91 4.00 -0.04 -1.36
CA ARG A 91 3.29 -1.21 -0.88
C ARG A 91 1.99 -0.83 -0.21
N VAL A 92 0.94 -1.59 -0.48
CA VAL A 92 -0.34 -1.49 0.22
C VAL A 92 -0.30 -2.48 1.39
N CYS A 93 -0.59 -1.97 2.57
CA CYS A 93 -0.65 -2.73 3.80
C CYS A 93 -2.08 -2.75 4.34
N TYR A 94 -2.61 -3.94 4.62
CA TYR A 94 -3.85 -4.09 5.39
C TYR A 94 -3.47 -4.36 6.84
N TRP A 95 -3.91 -3.50 7.75
CA TRP A 95 -3.63 -3.64 9.19
C TRP A 95 -2.13 -3.74 9.51
N GLY A 96 -1.32 -3.00 8.76
CA GLY A 96 0.14 -2.99 8.89
C GLY A 96 0.87 -4.17 8.21
N ILE A 97 0.13 -5.14 7.65
CA ILE A 97 0.70 -6.28 6.93
C ILE A 97 0.75 -5.96 5.43
N PRO A 98 1.92 -6.00 4.78
CA PRO A 98 2.03 -5.82 3.34
C PRO A 98 1.25 -6.90 2.58
N ALA A 99 0.39 -6.48 1.65
CA ALA A 99 -0.42 -7.38 0.84
C ALA A 99 -0.14 -7.24 -0.66
N TYR A 100 0.23 -6.04 -1.10
CA TYR A 100 0.53 -5.76 -2.50
C TYR A 100 1.73 -4.82 -2.61
N TYR A 101 2.57 -5.05 -3.62
CA TYR A 101 3.73 -4.22 -3.93
C TYR A 101 3.59 -3.66 -5.34
N ARG A 102 3.85 -2.37 -5.48
CA ARG A 102 3.99 -1.68 -6.76
C ARG A 102 5.41 -1.14 -6.82
N LEU A 103 6.28 -1.94 -7.41
CA LEU A 103 7.70 -1.63 -7.52
C LEU A 103 7.96 -0.75 -8.74
N MET A 104 8.94 0.14 -8.64
CA MET A 104 9.48 0.84 -9.79
C MET A 104 10.13 -0.13 -10.78
N PRO A 105 10.20 0.24 -12.06
CA PRO A 105 11.01 -0.49 -13.02
C PRO A 105 12.46 -0.64 -12.53
N PRO A 106 13.12 -1.80 -12.76
CA PRO A 106 14.42 -2.10 -12.16
C PRO A 106 15.53 -1.09 -12.45
N GLU A 107 15.53 -0.49 -13.63
CA GLU A 107 16.42 0.58 -14.07
C GLU A 107 16.19 1.87 -13.28
N VAL A 108 14.96 2.38 -13.24
CA VAL A 108 14.56 3.56 -12.45
C VAL A 108 14.95 3.38 -10.99
N ARG A 109 14.67 2.20 -10.43
CA ARG A 109 14.97 1.88 -9.04
C ARG A 109 16.47 1.90 -8.75
N ARG A 110 17.29 1.37 -9.66
CA ARG A 110 18.77 1.41 -9.53
C ARG A 110 19.28 2.83 -9.65
N THR A 111 18.75 3.61 -10.58
CA THR A 111 19.10 5.02 -10.79
C THR A 111 18.83 5.86 -9.54
N LEU A 112 17.64 5.74 -8.96
CA LEU A 112 17.27 6.44 -7.72
C LEU A 112 18.10 5.96 -6.52
N ALA A 113 18.23 4.64 -6.33
CA ALA A 113 19.03 4.08 -5.25
C ALA A 113 20.51 4.49 -5.34
N SER A 114 21.02 4.76 -6.55
CA SER A 114 22.39 5.23 -6.73
C SER A 114 22.65 6.57 -6.07
N LEU A 115 21.63 7.41 -5.83
CA LEU A 115 21.81 8.76 -5.29
C LEU A 115 22.44 8.80 -3.89
N GLU A 116 22.33 7.70 -3.13
CA GLU A 116 22.91 7.54 -1.78
C GLU A 116 22.63 8.75 -0.87
N ASP A 117 21.36 9.15 -0.76
CA ASP A 117 20.97 10.32 0.03
C ASP A 117 20.58 9.93 1.47
N GLU A 118 21.32 10.44 2.45
CA GLU A 118 21.07 10.18 3.87
C GLU A 118 19.69 10.66 4.32
N GLU A 119 19.17 11.72 3.70
CA GLU A 119 17.86 12.28 4.03
C GLU A 119 16.70 11.47 3.44
N ALA A 120 16.97 10.54 2.52
CA ALA A 120 16.01 9.62 1.92
C ALA A 120 16.41 8.14 2.17
N PRO A 121 16.39 7.68 3.43
CA PRO A 121 16.88 6.35 3.78
C PRO A 121 16.05 5.24 3.17
N ASN A 122 16.69 4.09 2.92
CA ASN A 122 16.06 2.83 2.49
C ASN A 122 15.16 2.26 3.60
N ARG A 123 13.99 2.87 3.77
CA ARG A 123 12.96 2.46 4.71
C ARG A 123 11.58 2.74 4.16
N TRP A 124 10.65 1.88 4.55
CA TRP A 124 9.24 2.07 4.28
C TRP A 124 8.65 3.10 5.25
N VAL A 125 8.04 4.14 4.71
CA VAL A 125 7.32 5.15 5.48
C VAL A 125 5.86 5.17 5.10
N TRP A 126 5.00 5.55 6.05
CA TRP A 126 3.58 5.72 5.78
C TRP A 126 3.35 6.92 4.86
N CYS A 127 2.63 6.70 3.77
CA CYS A 127 2.35 7.69 2.73
C CYS A 127 0.91 8.20 2.81
N ALA A 128 -0.08 7.30 2.87
CA ALA A 128 -1.49 7.67 2.83
C ALA A 128 -2.39 6.55 3.39
N THR A 129 -3.63 6.89 3.74
CA THR A 129 -4.74 5.93 3.89
C THR A 129 -5.36 5.67 2.53
N GLN A 130 -5.64 4.41 2.20
CA GLN A 130 -6.18 4.08 0.86
C GLN A 130 -7.59 4.66 0.63
N VAL A 131 -8.37 4.82 1.71
CA VAL A 131 -9.71 5.40 1.66
C VAL A 131 -9.62 6.91 1.89
N GLY A 132 -9.93 7.70 0.86
CA GLY A 132 -10.05 9.15 0.95
C GLY A 132 -8.79 9.97 0.61
N SER A 133 -7.69 9.34 0.18
CA SER A 133 -6.54 10.09 -0.37
C SER A 133 -6.70 10.30 -1.88
N ASN A 134 -6.37 11.50 -2.35
CA ASN A 134 -6.37 11.88 -3.76
C ASN A 134 -5.27 11.14 -4.52
N ASN A 135 -5.47 9.86 -4.90
CA ASN A 135 -4.54 9.08 -5.74
C ASN A 135 -3.06 9.29 -5.39
N ALA A 136 -2.75 9.36 -4.08
CA ALA A 136 -1.39 9.63 -3.60
C ALA A 136 -0.42 8.55 -4.11
N ASP A 137 -0.93 7.34 -4.35
CA ASP A 137 -0.23 6.25 -5.00
C ASP A 137 0.22 6.62 -6.42
N ALA A 138 -0.65 7.10 -7.28
CA ALA A 138 -0.30 7.45 -8.66
C ALA A 138 0.62 8.69 -8.72
N MET A 139 0.35 9.69 -7.88
CA MET A 139 1.10 10.94 -7.87
C MET A 139 2.55 10.75 -7.39
N VAL A 140 2.74 10.07 -6.25
CA VAL A 140 4.08 9.80 -5.70
C VAL A 140 4.89 8.93 -6.64
N HIS A 141 4.25 7.93 -7.26
CA HIS A 141 4.93 7.07 -8.23
C HIS A 141 5.43 7.86 -9.46
N ARG A 142 4.64 8.81 -9.97
CA ARG A 142 5.06 9.71 -11.05
C ARG A 142 6.20 10.63 -10.61
N PHE A 143 6.14 11.19 -9.40
CA PHE A 143 7.15 12.12 -8.91
C PHE A 143 8.54 11.49 -8.80
N TYR A 144 8.65 10.29 -8.24
CA TYR A 144 9.93 9.58 -8.20
C TYR A 144 10.45 9.20 -9.59
N ARG A 145 9.57 8.93 -10.55
CA ARG A 145 9.97 8.71 -11.95
C ARG A 145 10.56 9.97 -12.58
N CYS A 146 9.92 11.12 -12.40
CA CYS A 146 10.49 12.40 -12.86
C CYS A 146 11.83 12.69 -12.17
N ALA A 147 11.95 12.40 -10.87
CA ALA A 147 13.22 12.53 -10.14
C ALA A 147 14.33 11.65 -10.72
N ALA A 148 14.00 10.46 -11.22
CA ALA A 148 14.97 9.56 -11.85
C ALA A 148 15.54 10.13 -13.16
N VAL A 149 14.73 10.85 -13.94
CA VAL A 149 15.18 11.53 -15.17
C VAL A 149 16.24 12.58 -14.85
N TRP A 150 16.07 13.31 -13.74
CA TRP A 150 17.06 14.29 -13.30
C TRP A 150 18.41 13.68 -12.93
N VAL A 151 18.50 12.39 -12.58
CA VAL A 151 19.75 11.77 -12.14
C VAL A 151 20.81 11.77 -13.25
N SER A 152 20.39 11.61 -14.51
CA SER A 152 21.29 11.68 -15.66
C SER A 152 21.62 13.11 -16.08
N GLU A 153 20.78 14.08 -15.75
CA GLU A 153 20.92 15.49 -16.14
C GLU A 153 21.71 16.30 -15.10
N ASP A 154 21.15 16.43 -13.89
CA ASP A 154 21.79 17.05 -12.74
C ASP A 154 21.46 16.22 -11.49
N ARG A 155 22.43 15.39 -11.12
CA ARG A 155 22.34 14.48 -9.98
C ARG A 155 22.02 15.20 -8.66
N GLU A 156 22.48 16.43 -8.49
CA GLU A 156 22.23 17.19 -7.26
C GLU A 156 20.84 17.82 -7.25
N VAL A 157 20.29 18.22 -8.40
CA VAL A 157 18.86 18.54 -8.53
C VAL A 157 18.01 17.30 -8.22
N ALA A 158 18.39 16.12 -8.71
CA ALA A 158 17.68 14.89 -8.39
C ALA A 158 17.66 14.60 -6.87
N LYS A 159 18.78 14.81 -6.17
CA LYS A 159 18.81 14.71 -4.69
C LYS A 159 17.86 15.71 -4.03
N LEU A 160 17.88 16.98 -4.44
CA LEU A 160 16.98 18.01 -3.91
C LEU A 160 15.51 17.62 -4.08
N ILE A 161 15.15 17.11 -5.25
CA ILE A 161 13.79 16.61 -5.53
C ILE A 161 13.44 15.46 -4.59
N VAL A 162 14.30 14.44 -4.49
CA VAL A 162 14.04 13.27 -3.63
C VAL A 162 13.91 13.68 -2.16
N ARG A 163 14.71 14.63 -1.68
CA ARG A 163 14.60 15.20 -0.33
C ARG A 163 13.26 15.89 -0.10
N ASP A 164 12.85 16.76 -1.02
CA ASP A 164 11.57 17.47 -0.91
C ASP A 164 10.39 16.51 -0.95
N LEU A 165 10.46 15.45 -1.76
CA LEU A 165 9.46 14.38 -1.76
C LEU A 165 9.44 13.62 -0.43
N ALA A 166 10.60 13.26 0.12
CA ALA A 166 10.71 12.58 1.40
C ALA A 166 10.15 13.44 2.54
N ASP A 167 10.43 14.74 2.53
CA ASP A 167 9.93 15.70 3.52
C ASP A 167 8.43 15.92 3.41
N TYR A 168 7.91 16.08 2.18
CA TYR A 168 6.47 16.16 1.92
C TYR A 168 5.75 14.93 2.47
N LEU A 169 6.23 13.73 2.15
CA LEU A 169 5.63 12.48 2.60
C LEU A 169 5.61 12.33 4.13
N ARG A 170 6.63 12.84 4.83
CA ARG A 170 6.70 12.82 6.30
C ARG A 170 5.77 13.83 6.96
N LYS A 171 5.64 15.02 6.37
CA LYS A 171 4.95 16.18 6.99
C LYS A 171 3.46 16.21 6.69
N THR A 172 3.06 15.89 5.46
CA THR A 172 1.68 16.13 4.98
C THR A 172 0.90 14.84 4.71
N HIS A 173 1.56 13.68 4.71
CA HIS A 173 0.96 12.37 4.41
C HIS A 173 0.07 12.39 3.16
N ALA A 174 0.51 13.13 2.13
CA ALA A 174 -0.22 13.36 0.87
C ALA A 174 -1.66 13.87 1.03
N THR A 175 -2.02 14.46 2.17
CA THR A 175 -3.38 14.97 2.44
C THR A 175 -3.55 16.44 2.07
N GLN A 176 -2.47 17.20 1.88
CA GLN A 176 -2.52 18.64 1.60
C GLN A 176 -1.39 19.09 0.66
N GLY A 177 -1.75 19.84 -0.38
CA GLY A 177 -0.83 20.53 -1.28
C GLY A 177 0.04 19.63 -2.15
N LEU A 178 0.98 20.25 -2.85
CA LEU A 178 2.00 19.62 -3.67
C LEU A 178 3.38 19.81 -3.02
N PRO A 179 4.38 18.93 -3.27
CA PRO A 179 5.73 19.11 -2.74
C PRO A 179 6.39 20.37 -3.32
N ASP A 180 7.33 20.97 -2.60
CA ASP A 180 8.04 22.19 -3.03
C ASP A 180 8.73 22.01 -4.39
N CYS A 181 9.23 20.80 -4.66
CA CYS A 181 9.88 20.44 -5.92
C CYS A 181 8.92 20.29 -7.11
N SER A 182 7.62 20.52 -6.95
CA SER A 182 6.62 20.29 -8.01
C SER A 182 6.92 20.96 -9.36
N PRO A 183 7.44 22.20 -9.41
CA PRO A 183 7.87 22.81 -10.68
C PRO A 183 8.84 21.93 -11.47
N MET A 184 9.70 21.16 -10.79
CA MET A 184 10.69 20.28 -11.43
C MET A 184 10.09 18.96 -11.96
N LEU A 185 8.80 18.71 -11.72
CA LEU A 185 8.11 17.45 -12.01
C LEU A 185 6.98 17.62 -13.03
N TRP A 186 6.76 18.85 -13.49
CA TRP A 186 5.70 19.17 -14.44
C TRP A 186 6.06 18.71 -15.85
N PRO A 187 5.06 18.41 -16.70
CA PRO A 187 5.30 17.92 -18.06
C PRO A 187 6.09 18.87 -18.97
N ASP A 188 6.05 20.17 -18.68
CA ASP A 188 6.82 21.21 -19.37
C ASP A 188 8.30 21.23 -18.96
N VAL A 189 8.67 20.54 -17.88
CA VAL A 189 10.06 20.41 -17.39
C VAL A 189 10.61 19.00 -17.59
N VAL A 190 9.79 17.97 -17.35
CA VAL A 190 10.18 16.56 -17.51
C VAL A 190 9.11 15.80 -18.29
N GLU A 191 9.52 15.27 -19.43
CA GLU A 191 8.73 14.31 -20.19
C GLU A 191 9.10 12.89 -19.78
N VAL A 192 8.10 12.06 -19.51
CA VAL A 192 8.27 10.65 -19.18
C VAL A 192 7.48 9.86 -20.22
N GLY A 193 8.12 8.92 -20.90
CA GLY A 193 7.51 8.12 -21.96
C GLY A 193 6.32 7.27 -21.46
N GLU A 194 5.48 6.80 -22.39
CA GLU A 194 4.28 6.01 -22.08
C GLU A 194 4.57 4.72 -21.29
N ASP A 195 5.74 4.11 -21.54
CA ASP A 195 6.21 2.92 -20.83
C ASP A 195 6.89 3.26 -19.49
N PHE A 196 7.13 4.55 -19.25
CA PHE A 196 7.76 5.10 -18.05
C PHE A 196 9.13 4.49 -17.68
N ALA A 197 9.80 3.90 -18.66
CA ALA A 197 11.18 3.42 -18.57
C ALA A 197 12.18 4.54 -18.92
N ASP A 198 11.79 5.42 -19.84
CA ASP A 198 12.62 6.50 -20.37
C ASP A 198 11.95 7.87 -20.14
N GLY A 199 12.77 8.90 -20.02
CA GLY A 199 12.30 10.29 -19.90
C GLY A 199 13.44 11.27 -20.15
N THR A 200 13.07 12.52 -20.40
CA THR A 200 14.00 13.59 -20.75
C THR A 200 13.62 14.90 -20.06
N VAL A 201 14.63 15.68 -19.68
CA VAL A 201 14.42 17.06 -19.25
C VAL A 201 14.18 17.92 -20.49
N VAL A 202 13.14 18.73 -20.49
CA VAL A 202 12.70 19.53 -21.64
C VAL A 202 13.66 20.70 -21.87
N VAL A 203 14.03 20.95 -23.12
CA VAL A 203 14.92 22.07 -23.48
C VAL A 203 14.30 23.41 -23.06
N GLY A 204 15.11 24.26 -22.42
CA GLY A 204 14.68 25.59 -21.96
C GLY A 204 14.02 25.60 -20.58
N TRP A 205 13.96 24.47 -19.88
CA TRP A 205 13.45 24.37 -18.51
C TRP A 205 14.10 25.38 -17.55
N ALA A 206 15.39 25.68 -17.71
CA ALA A 206 16.14 26.60 -16.87
C ALA A 206 15.63 28.05 -16.94
N SER A 207 14.95 28.40 -18.04
CA SER A 207 14.35 29.73 -18.24
C SER A 207 13.00 29.91 -17.55
N MET A 208 12.40 28.83 -17.03
CA MET A 208 11.07 28.87 -16.45
C MET A 208 11.07 29.58 -15.08
N PRO A 209 10.20 30.60 -14.87
CA PRO A 209 10.18 31.38 -13.63
C PRO A 209 9.95 30.55 -12.36
N GLU A 210 9.14 29.49 -12.44
CA GLU A 210 8.83 28.58 -11.33
C GLU A 210 10.06 27.76 -10.93
N VAL A 211 10.81 27.25 -11.92
CA VAL A 211 12.05 26.50 -11.72
C VAL A 211 13.12 27.41 -11.13
N GLN A 212 13.29 28.62 -11.68
CA GLN A 212 14.25 29.59 -11.17
C GLN A 212 13.97 29.95 -9.71
N ARG A 213 12.71 30.20 -9.36
CA ARG A 213 12.29 30.48 -7.98
C ARG A 213 12.59 29.30 -7.07
N TYR A 214 12.29 28.08 -7.51
CA TYR A 214 12.55 26.87 -6.74
C TYR A 214 14.06 26.69 -6.47
N LEU A 215 14.89 26.73 -7.52
CA LEU A 215 16.34 26.55 -7.38
C LEU A 215 16.97 27.67 -6.55
N ALA A 216 16.55 28.92 -6.76
CA ALA A 216 17.04 30.05 -5.96
C ALA A 216 16.72 29.88 -4.47
N ALA A 217 15.52 29.40 -4.13
CA ALA A 217 15.14 29.09 -2.75
C ALA A 217 15.98 27.96 -2.14
N LYS A 218 16.52 27.05 -2.97
CA LYS A 218 17.47 26.01 -2.58
C LYS A 218 18.94 26.44 -2.67
N GLY A 219 19.20 27.73 -2.90
CA GLY A 219 20.56 28.28 -3.00
C GLY A 219 21.30 27.89 -4.27
N ARG A 220 20.57 27.60 -5.35
CA ARG A 220 21.10 27.17 -6.65
C ARG A 220 20.67 28.08 -7.79
N THR A 221 21.50 28.11 -8.83
CA THR A 221 21.18 28.69 -10.13
C THR A 221 20.92 27.58 -11.14
N PRO A 222 19.91 27.72 -12.02
CA PRO A 222 19.74 26.79 -13.14
C PRO A 222 21.02 26.74 -13.99
N GLN A 223 21.37 25.54 -14.45
CA GLN A 223 22.45 25.33 -15.42
C GLN A 223 21.83 24.56 -16.59
N ASP A 224 21.94 25.13 -17.79
CA ASP A 224 21.59 24.46 -19.06
C ASP A 224 22.75 23.58 -19.53
#